data_AF-A0A5C8Q0J1-F1
#
_entry.id   AF-A0A5C8Q0J1-F1
#
_cell.length_a   1.000
_cell.length_b   1.000
_cell.length_c   1.000
_cell.angle_alpha   90.00
_cell.angle_beta   90.00
_cell.angle_gamma   90.00
#
_symmetry.space_group_name_H-M   'P 1'
#
loop_
_entity.id
_entity.type
_entity.pdbx_description
1 polymer ?
#
loop_
_entity_poly.entity_id
_entity_poly.type
_entity_poly.pdbx_seq_one_letter_code
_entity_poly.pdbx_strand_id
1 'polypeptide(L)' 'MRPDASQQPDGPSLDALQITEAECRQCGTLIAGLDGRYACPVCGWVNSWAEGHGILPTGPDDPDTSNRLS' A
#
# COMPACT_ATOMS: atom_id res chain seq x y z
N MET A 1 -31.92 -18.91 -16.82
CA MET A 1 -30.64 -18.26 -17.17
C MET A 1 -30.31 -17.27 -16.05
N ARG A 2 -29.18 -17.45 -15.34
CA ARG A 2 -28.67 -16.49 -14.35
C ARG A 2 -27.71 -15.53 -15.07
N PRO A 3 -27.74 -14.21 -14.82
CA PRO A 3 -26.74 -13.33 -15.40
C PRO A 3 -25.34 -13.73 -14.91
N ASP A 4 -24.40 -13.65 -15.86
CA ASP A 4 -23.01 -14.03 -15.76
C ASP A 4 -22.28 -13.21 -14.70
N ALA A 5 -21.57 -13.89 -13.79
CA ALA A 5 -20.63 -13.29 -12.87
C ALA A 5 -19.35 -12.88 -13.63
N SER A 6 -19.47 -11.96 -14.59
CA SER A 6 -18.34 -11.39 -15.30
C SER A 6 -17.54 -10.51 -14.33
N GLN A 7 -16.64 -11.17 -13.61
CA GLN A 7 -15.26 -10.78 -13.41
C GLN A 7 -15.02 -9.27 -13.19
N GLN A 8 -14.93 -8.83 -11.94
CA GLN A 8 -14.23 -7.57 -11.59
C GLN A 8 -12.76 -7.68 -12.01
N PRO A 9 -12.18 -6.75 -12.80
CA PRO A 9 -10.75 -6.61 -12.93
C PRO A 9 -10.32 -5.15 -12.70
N ASP A 10 -10.68 -4.58 -11.56
CA ASP A 10 -10.06 -3.35 -11.03
C ASP A 10 -9.24 -3.66 -9.77
N GLY A 11 -8.83 -4.93 -9.59
CA GLY A 11 -7.84 -5.28 -8.59
C GLY A 11 -6.43 -4.95 -9.11
N PRO A 12 -5.51 -4.45 -8.28
CA PRO A 12 -4.13 -4.22 -8.72
C PRO A 12 -3.56 -5.51 -9.30
N SER A 13 -2.97 -5.44 -10.50
CA SER A 13 -2.30 -6.58 -11.11
C SER A 13 -1.19 -7.08 -10.17
N LEU A 14 -0.99 -8.39 -10.08
CA LEU A 14 0.09 -8.95 -9.26
C LEU A 14 1.49 -8.58 -9.77
N ASP A 15 1.59 -8.07 -11.01
CA ASP A 15 2.78 -7.42 -11.56
C ASP A 15 3.09 -6.04 -10.92
N ALA A 16 2.26 -5.53 -10.00
CA ALA A 16 2.37 -4.19 -9.44
C ALA A 16 3.06 -4.10 -8.06
N LEU A 17 3.32 -5.23 -7.36
CA LEU A 17 3.99 -5.21 -6.05
C LEU A 17 5.49 -5.39 -6.19
N GLN A 18 6.29 -4.47 -5.65
CA GLN A 18 7.75 -4.51 -5.71
C GLN A 18 8.37 -4.70 -4.34
N ILE A 19 9.35 -5.61 -4.24
CA ILE A 19 10.25 -5.68 -3.09
C ILE A 19 11.29 -4.58 -3.22
N THR A 20 11.38 -3.71 -2.23
CA THR A 20 12.35 -2.61 -2.18
C THR A 20 13.18 -2.66 -0.91
N GLU A 21 14.34 -2.03 -0.89
CA GLU A 21 15.25 -2.03 0.26
C GLU A 21 15.55 -0.59 0.73
N ALA A 22 15.67 -0.39 2.05
CA ALA A 22 16.05 0.88 2.65
C ALA A 22 16.72 0.68 4.02
N GLU A 23 17.53 1.65 4.44
CA GLU A 23 18.08 1.69 5.80
C GLU A 23 17.03 2.12 6.83
N CYS A 24 17.01 1.44 7.98
CA CYS A 24 16.20 1.81 9.13
C CYS A 24 16.60 3.21 9.61
N ARG A 25 15.66 4.14 9.64
CA ARG A 25 15.93 5.52 10.09
C ARG A 25 16.24 5.65 11.59
N GLN A 26 16.01 4.59 12.36
CA GLN A 26 16.29 4.56 13.79
C GLN A 26 17.59 3.82 14.14
N CYS A 27 17.84 2.64 13.57
CA CYS A 27 19.00 1.81 13.93
C CYS A 27 19.97 1.49 12.77
N GLY A 28 19.72 2.00 11.56
CA GLY A 28 20.59 1.82 10.39
C GLY A 28 20.55 0.43 9.74
N THR A 29 19.80 -0.53 10.27
CA THR A 29 19.67 -1.87 9.66
C THR A 29 19.07 -1.79 8.26
N LEU A 30 19.65 -2.48 7.28
CA LEU A 30 19.05 -2.64 5.95
C LEU A 30 17.80 -3.52 6.03
N ILE A 31 16.67 -3.03 5.51
CA ILE A 31 15.36 -3.68 5.59
C ILE A 31 14.77 -3.81 4.18
N ALA A 32 14.26 -4.99 3.87
CA ALA A 32 13.39 -5.20 2.71
C ALA A 32 11.92 -4.92 3.06
N GLY A 33 11.18 -4.32 2.13
CA GLY A 33 9.78 -3.93 2.27
C GLY A 33 9.01 -4.09 0.97
N LEU A 34 7.68 -3.91 1.03
CA LEU A 34 6.80 -3.93 -0.15
C LEU A 34 6.42 -2.50 -0.51
N ASP A 35 6.70 -2.09 -1.75
CA ASP A 35 6.34 -0.77 -2.30
C ASP A 35 6.68 0.41 -1.36
N GLY A 36 7.91 0.42 -0.83
CA GLY A 36 8.35 1.47 0.08
C GLY A 36 7.74 1.40 1.49
N ARG A 37 7.08 0.30 1.86
CA ARG A 37 6.57 0.06 3.22
C ARG A 37 7.55 -0.79 4.02
N TYR A 38 8.07 -0.22 5.10
CA TYR A 38 9.16 -0.79 5.87
C TYR A 38 8.76 -0.96 7.34
N ALA A 39 9.07 -2.14 7.88
CA ALA A 39 8.99 -2.44 9.31
C ALA A 39 10.31 -3.07 9.75
N CYS A 40 11.00 -2.45 10.71
CA CYS A 40 12.28 -2.93 11.21
C CYS A 40 12.07 -4.05 12.22
N PRO A 41 12.48 -5.30 11.94
CA PRO A 41 12.36 -6.40 12.89
C PRO A 41 13.33 -6.28 14.08
N VAL A 42 14.34 -5.41 13.98
CA VAL A 42 15.38 -5.24 15.00
C VAL A 42 14.96 -4.27 16.10
N CYS A 43 14.43 -3.10 15.73
CA CYS A 43 14.10 -2.03 16.69
C CYS A 43 12.62 -1.64 16.73
N GLY A 44 11.78 -2.24 15.86
CA GLY A 44 10.33 -1.99 15.85
C GLY A 44 9.89 -0.71 15.13
N TRP A 45 10.81 0.06 14.54
CA TRP A 45 10.46 1.23 13.73
C TRP A 45 9.62 0.84 12.51
N VAL A 46 8.61 1.65 12.18
CA VAL A 46 7.78 1.53 10.97
C VAL A 46 7.68 2.92 10.33
N ASN A 47 7.76 3.02 9.01
CA ASN A 47 7.58 4.30 8.33
C ASN A 47 6.10 4.74 8.29
N SER A 48 5.87 6.04 8.04
CA SER A 48 4.51 6.54 7.86
C SER A 48 3.89 5.92 6.60
N TRP A 49 2.60 5.61 6.68
CA TRP A 49 1.88 5.03 5.56
C TRP A 49 1.89 5.91 4.30
N ALA A 50 1.97 7.23 4.46
CA ALA A 50 2.03 8.16 3.33
C ALA A 50 3.37 8.10 2.56
N GLU A 51 4.38 7.41 3.09
CA GLU A 51 5.71 7.31 2.49
C GLU A 51 5.88 6.09 1.57
N GLY A 52 4.83 5.27 1.40
CA GLY A 52 4.84 4.20 0.41
C GLY A 52 4.96 4.73 -1.01
N HIS A 53 5.45 3.90 -1.94
CA HIS A 53 5.64 4.28 -3.34
C HIS A 53 4.33 4.33 -4.15
N GLY A 54 3.25 3.76 -3.63
CA GLY A 54 1.93 3.86 -4.25
C GLY A 54 1.39 5.29 -4.23
N ILE A 55 0.80 5.71 -5.35
CA ILE A 55 0.09 7.00 -5.42
C ILE A 55 -1.09 6.95 -4.45
N LEU A 56 -1.16 7.94 -3.56
CA LEU A 56 -2.29 8.07 -2.65
C LEU A 56 -3.51 8.59 -3.43
N PRO A 57 -4.72 8.06 -3.15
CA PRO A 57 -5.93 8.59 -3.76
C PRO A 57 -6.10 10.07 -3.39
N THR A 58 -6.60 10.85 -4.36
CA THR A 58 -7.04 12.20 -4.05
C THR A 58 -8.42 12.14 -3.39
N GLY A 59 -8.83 13.20 -2.68
CA GLY A 59 -10.13 13.25 -1.99
C GLY A 59 -11.31 12.64 -2.75
N PRO A 60 -11.62 13.05 -4.00
CA PRO A 60 -12.75 12.46 -4.75
C PRO A 60 -12.60 10.96 -5.07
N ASP A 61 -11.37 10.44 -5.12
CA ASP A 61 -11.09 9.01 -5.37
C ASP A 61 -10.94 8.21 -4.06
N ASP A 62 -11.02 8.89 -2.91
CA ASP A 62 -10.86 8.27 -1.60
C ASP A 62 -12.13 7.47 -1.25
N PRO A 63 -12.01 6.15 -0.98
CA PRO A 63 -13.18 5.30 -0.75
C PRO A 63 -13.98 5.71 0.49
N ASP A 64 -13.37 6.41 1.45
CA ASP A 64 -14.04 6.92 2.64
C ASP A 64 -14.82 8.22 2.38
N THR A 65 -14.67 8.90 1.23
CA THR A 65 -15.53 10.07 0.93
C THR A 65 -17.00 9.72 0.88
N SER A 66 -17.37 8.56 0.35
CA SER A 66 -18.76 8.09 0.33
C SER A 66 -19.31 7.87 1.75
N ASN A 67 -18.44 7.53 2.71
CA ASN A 67 -18.80 7.31 4.11
C ASN A 67 -18.95 8.62 4.91
N ARG A 68 -18.45 9.75 4.40
CA ARG A 68 -18.57 11.07 5.06
C ARG A 68 -19.79 11.90 4.63
N LEU A 69 -20.49 11.46 3.59
CA LEU A 69 -21.64 12.15 3.01
C LEU A 69 -22.99 11.51 3.39
N SER A 70 -22.99 10.51 4.29
CA SER A 70 -24.16 9.79 4.79
C SER A 70 -24.53 10.14 6.22
#